data_AF-A0A8S9DSA6-F1
#
_entry.id   AF-A0A8S9DSA6-F1
#
_cell.length_a   1.000
_cell.length_b   1.000
_cell.length_c   1.000
_cell.angle_alpha   90.00
_cell.angle_beta   90.00
_cell.angle_gamma   90.00
#
_symmetry.space_group_name_H-M   'P 1'
#
loop_
_entity.id
_entity.type
_entity.pdbx_description
1 polymer ?
#
loop_
_entity_poly.entity_id
_entity_poly.type
_entity_poly.pdbx_seq_one_letter_code
_entity_poly.pdbx_strand_id
1 'polypeptide(L)'
;MRKGKGLLLIVLIAMLLSGCQFTQTISNLITSPTPTATSTATITVTPTATSTSTATPTATATATATPTETPTATPLPTSTFTPRPPKPTTQPVTAGGGGAECDGSNTAIEASVLSQVNAQRANAGLGSLKNSSALANMARNHSKNMALNGFFSHDGFESRMSSSGFSYSTAGENIYAGNGSNNSASSAVSGWMNSAGHRANILEPAFTYAGVGYWCNPDSQYGGYFTLVLARP
;
A
#
# COMPACT_ATOMS: atom_id res chain seq x y z
N MET A 1 68.20 17.00 -1.71
CA MET A 1 68.83 15.98 -0.83
C MET A 1 68.18 16.04 0.56
N ARG A 2 67.81 14.86 1.11
CA ARG A 2 67.43 14.52 2.51
C ARG A 2 66.16 15.19 3.09
N LYS A 3 65.00 14.49 3.18
CA LYS A 3 64.57 13.41 4.11
C LYS A 3 64.45 13.83 5.60
N GLY A 4 63.24 13.72 6.14
CA GLY A 4 63.02 12.92 7.36
C GLY A 4 62.00 13.40 8.40
N LYS A 5 60.89 12.65 8.51
CA LYS A 5 60.17 12.19 9.74
C LYS A 5 59.48 13.29 10.57
N GLY A 6 58.16 13.30 10.77
CA GLY A 6 57.30 12.23 11.27
C GLY A 6 56.97 12.54 12.73
N LEU A 7 55.84 13.20 13.01
CA LEU A 7 55.38 13.50 14.37
C LEU A 7 53.92 13.05 14.54
N LEU A 8 53.79 11.95 15.27
CA LEU A 8 52.58 11.32 15.75
C LEU A 8 52.07 12.13 16.96
N LEU A 9 50.86 12.70 16.90
CA LEU A 9 50.24 13.40 18.03
C LEU A 9 49.14 12.51 18.62
N ILE A 10 49.48 11.85 19.73
CA ILE A 10 48.56 11.08 20.58
C ILE A 10 47.89 12.07 21.53
N VAL A 11 46.57 12.24 21.41
CA VAL A 11 45.77 13.04 22.34
C VAL A 11 45.30 12.12 23.48
N LEU A 12 45.98 12.22 24.62
CA LEU A 12 45.57 11.68 25.92
C LEU A 12 44.80 12.78 26.67
N ILE A 13 43.47 12.67 26.76
CA ILE A 13 42.67 13.50 27.66
C ILE A 13 42.34 12.69 28.90
N ALA A 14 42.95 13.09 30.01
CA ALA A 14 42.66 12.63 31.36
C ALA A 14 41.36 13.25 31.86
N MET A 15 40.37 12.42 32.22
CA MET A 15 39.22 12.86 33.02
C MET A 15 39.50 12.55 34.49
N LEU A 16 39.73 13.61 35.27
CA LEU A 16 39.80 13.59 36.73
C LEU A 16 38.40 13.79 37.33
N LEU A 17 38.17 13.00 38.37
CA LEU A 17 36.98 12.85 39.19
C LEU A 17 36.60 14.15 39.91
N SER A 18 35.29 14.39 40.07
CA SER A 18 34.73 14.92 41.32
C SER A 18 33.23 14.65 41.36
N GLY A 19 32.81 13.83 42.33
CA GLY A 19 31.42 13.54 42.62
C GLY A 19 30.90 14.32 43.84
N CYS A 20 29.57 14.36 43.97
CA CYS A 20 28.79 14.34 45.21
C CYS A 20 27.33 14.08 44.77
N GLN A 21 26.82 12.85 44.88
CA GLN A 21 26.07 12.33 46.01
C GLN A 21 24.84 13.20 46.39
N PHE A 22 23.62 12.70 46.15
CA PHE A 22 22.69 12.41 47.25
C PHE A 22 21.53 11.52 46.82
N THR A 23 21.38 10.47 47.64
CA THR A 23 20.37 9.42 47.77
C THR A 23 18.92 9.89 47.90
N GLN A 24 17.96 9.06 47.46
CA GLN A 24 17.14 8.26 48.38
C GLN A 24 16.29 7.17 47.69
N THR A 25 16.51 5.95 48.19
CA THR A 25 15.77 4.69 48.07
C THR A 25 14.39 4.78 48.71
N ILE A 26 13.35 4.12 48.16
CA ILE A 26 12.43 3.26 48.94
C ILE A 26 11.91 2.10 48.05
N SER A 27 12.16 0.88 48.51
CA SER A 27 11.58 -0.40 48.06
C SER A 27 10.13 -0.57 48.52
N ASN A 28 9.28 -1.24 47.74
CA ASN A 28 8.19 -2.11 48.22
C ASN A 28 7.79 -3.05 47.04
N LEU A 29 8.10 -4.35 47.07
CA LEU A 29 7.41 -5.46 47.77
C LEU A 29 5.98 -5.74 47.25
N ILE A 30 5.88 -6.87 46.53
CA ILE A 30 4.81 -7.88 46.48
C ILE A 30 3.34 -7.43 46.34
N THR A 31 2.66 -7.85 45.27
CA THR A 31 1.70 -8.98 45.28
C THR A 31 1.02 -9.15 43.92
N SER A 32 0.99 -10.40 43.46
CA SER A 32 0.18 -10.91 42.36
C SER A 32 -1.27 -11.12 42.82
N PRO A 33 -2.27 -10.93 41.97
CA PRO A 33 -3.51 -11.72 42.07
C PRO A 33 -3.70 -12.67 40.88
N THR A 34 -3.81 -13.95 41.24
CA THR A 34 -4.30 -15.13 40.51
C THR A 34 -5.69 -14.92 39.88
N PRO A 35 -6.00 -15.59 38.75
CA PRO A 35 -7.29 -15.49 38.04
C PRO A 35 -8.45 -16.16 38.80
N THR A 36 -9.66 -15.59 38.67
CA THR A 36 -10.91 -16.23 39.08
C THR A 36 -11.83 -16.38 37.87
N ALA A 37 -12.15 -17.63 37.54
CA ALA A 37 -13.28 -18.00 36.68
C ALA A 37 -14.55 -18.05 37.53
N THR A 38 -15.70 -17.63 36.98
CA THR A 38 -17.02 -18.20 37.32
C THR A 38 -17.99 -17.90 36.18
N SER A 39 -18.45 -18.99 35.56
CA SER A 39 -19.58 -19.12 34.63
C SER A 39 -20.90 -18.87 35.37
N THR A 40 -21.94 -18.38 34.69
CA THR A 40 -23.31 -18.95 34.77
C THR A 40 -24.18 -18.40 33.63
N ALA A 41 -24.77 -19.33 32.88
CA ALA A 41 -25.71 -19.12 31.80
C ALA A 41 -27.10 -18.70 32.33
N THR A 42 -27.88 -17.99 31.50
CA THR A 42 -29.35 -18.09 31.57
C THR A 42 -29.90 -18.05 30.15
N ILE A 43 -30.39 -19.21 29.73
CA ILE A 43 -31.24 -19.41 28.56
C ILE A 43 -32.68 -19.18 29.03
N THR A 44 -33.43 -18.32 28.37
CA THR A 44 -34.89 -18.24 28.53
C THR A 44 -35.54 -18.70 27.23
N VAL A 45 -36.31 -19.78 27.33
CA VAL A 45 -37.08 -20.43 26.28
C VAL A 45 -38.58 -20.30 26.58
N THR A 46 -39.37 -19.91 25.55
CA THR A 46 -40.69 -20.50 25.18
C THR A 46 -41.92 -20.17 26.08
N PRO A 47 -43.23 -20.19 25.66
CA PRO A 47 -43.89 -20.67 24.41
C PRO A 47 -44.90 -19.73 23.67
N THR A 48 -45.19 -20.12 22.40
CA THR A 48 -46.47 -20.39 21.67
C THR A 48 -47.81 -20.05 22.38
N ALA A 49 -48.97 -19.72 21.78
CA ALA A 49 -49.63 -19.86 20.46
C ALA A 49 -50.76 -18.79 20.37
N THR A 50 -51.40 -18.48 19.24
CA THR A 50 -52.62 -19.18 18.77
C THR A 50 -53.21 -18.42 17.58
N SER A 51 -53.70 -19.19 16.61
CA SER A 51 -54.42 -18.81 15.39
C SER A 51 -55.80 -18.19 15.65
N THR A 52 -56.23 -17.28 14.78
CA THR A 52 -57.66 -17.02 14.57
C THR A 52 -57.91 -16.82 13.08
N SER A 53 -58.66 -17.76 12.49
CA SER A 53 -59.29 -17.64 11.19
C SER A 53 -60.65 -16.99 11.36
N THR A 54 -61.06 -16.12 10.43
CA THR A 54 -62.47 -15.81 10.17
C THR A 54 -62.61 -15.38 8.71
N ALA A 55 -63.72 -15.79 8.10
CA ALA A 55 -63.94 -15.97 6.67
C ALA A 55 -64.42 -14.71 5.90
N THR A 56 -64.22 -14.84 4.58
CA THR A 56 -64.78 -14.22 3.35
C THR A 56 -66.14 -13.50 3.45
N PRO A 57 -66.33 -12.41 2.69
CA PRO A 57 -67.14 -12.48 1.45
C PRO A 57 -66.42 -11.79 0.25
N THR A 58 -66.28 -12.46 -0.88
CA THR A 58 -67.15 -12.46 -2.08
C THR A 58 -66.73 -11.43 -3.14
N ALA A 59 -66.38 -12.03 -4.29
CA ALA A 59 -65.97 -11.52 -5.58
C ALA A 59 -66.45 -10.13 -6.03
N THR A 60 -65.53 -9.39 -6.66
CA THR A 60 -65.84 -8.52 -7.80
C THR A 60 -64.75 -8.73 -8.85
N ALA A 61 -65.21 -8.79 -10.10
CA ALA A 61 -64.53 -9.33 -11.26
C ALA A 61 -63.39 -8.45 -11.81
N THR A 62 -62.39 -9.14 -12.34
CA THR A 62 -61.66 -8.88 -13.59
C THR A 62 -61.14 -7.46 -13.85
N ALA A 63 -59.83 -7.31 -13.66
CA ALA A 63 -58.99 -6.56 -14.59
C ALA A 63 -57.76 -7.41 -14.92
N THR A 64 -57.57 -7.71 -16.21
CA THR A 64 -56.44 -8.41 -16.80
C THR A 64 -55.12 -7.85 -16.30
N ALA A 65 -54.32 -8.70 -15.64
CA ALA A 65 -52.96 -8.37 -15.25
C ALA A 65 -52.10 -8.13 -16.50
N THR A 66 -51.63 -6.90 -16.66
CA THR A 66 -50.41 -6.66 -17.44
C THR A 66 -49.25 -7.15 -16.57
N PRO A 67 -48.34 -8.01 -17.05
CA PRO A 67 -47.16 -8.35 -16.30
C PRO A 67 -46.39 -7.05 -16.01
N THR A 68 -46.35 -6.68 -14.73
CA THR A 68 -45.41 -5.66 -14.27
C THR A 68 -44.04 -6.27 -14.44
N GLU A 69 -43.27 -5.77 -15.41
CA GLU A 69 -41.88 -6.11 -15.56
C GLU A 69 -41.20 -5.91 -14.21
N THR A 70 -40.71 -7.00 -13.61
CA THR A 70 -39.71 -6.92 -12.55
C THR A 70 -38.63 -5.98 -13.06
N PRO A 71 -38.30 -4.87 -12.36
CA PRO A 71 -37.19 -4.04 -12.78
C PRO A 71 -35.97 -4.95 -12.80
N THR A 72 -35.50 -5.26 -14.00
CA THR A 72 -34.18 -5.85 -14.21
C THR A 72 -33.24 -4.94 -13.46
N ALA A 73 -32.58 -5.47 -12.41
CA ALA A 73 -31.54 -4.73 -11.71
C ALA A 73 -30.58 -4.23 -12.78
N THR A 74 -30.65 -2.93 -13.07
CA THR A 74 -29.70 -2.27 -13.95
C THR A 74 -28.35 -2.56 -13.30
N PRO A 75 -27.37 -3.13 -14.03
CA PRO A 75 -26.05 -3.31 -13.45
C PRO A 75 -25.62 -1.94 -12.93
N LEU A 76 -25.34 -1.87 -11.62
CA LEU A 76 -24.79 -0.69 -10.98
C LEU A 76 -23.63 -0.22 -11.86
N PRO A 77 -23.55 1.07 -12.25
CA PRO A 77 -22.47 1.53 -13.11
C PRO A 77 -21.15 1.07 -12.49
N THR A 78 -20.38 0.29 -13.25
CA THR A 78 -18.97 0.07 -12.94
C THR A 78 -18.39 1.44 -12.72
N SER A 79 -18.01 1.73 -11.47
CA SER A 79 -17.39 3.00 -11.15
C SER A 79 -16.02 2.99 -11.79
N THR A 80 -15.96 3.42 -13.05
CA THR A 80 -14.74 3.89 -13.69
C THR A 80 -14.40 5.19 -12.96
N PHE A 81 -13.86 5.06 -11.75
CA PHE A 81 -13.13 6.15 -11.13
C PHE A 81 -11.95 6.40 -12.05
N THR A 82 -12.06 7.38 -12.93
CA THR A 82 -10.89 8.01 -13.54
C THR A 82 -10.29 8.86 -12.42
N PRO A 83 -9.20 8.45 -11.74
CA PRO A 83 -8.56 9.34 -10.81
C PRO A 83 -8.11 10.56 -11.60
N ARG A 84 -8.60 11.75 -11.22
CA ARG A 84 -8.01 12.98 -11.71
C ARG A 84 -6.55 12.98 -11.24
N PRO A 85 -5.56 12.98 -12.14
CA PRO A 85 -4.17 13.03 -11.73
C PRO A 85 -3.97 14.28 -10.86
N PRO A 86 -3.15 14.22 -9.79
CA PRO A 86 -2.63 15.45 -9.22
C PRO A 86 -1.99 16.24 -10.36
N LYS A 87 -2.40 17.50 -10.51
CA LYS A 87 -1.84 18.42 -11.52
C LYS A 87 -0.32 18.33 -11.45
N PRO A 88 0.39 18.08 -12.57
CA PRO A 88 1.84 18.14 -12.60
C PRO A 88 2.25 19.49 -12.06
N THR A 89 2.84 19.51 -10.87
CA THR A 89 3.50 20.71 -10.39
C THR A 89 4.86 20.67 -11.07
N THR A 90 4.95 21.31 -12.23
CA THR A 90 6.22 21.56 -12.93
C THR A 90 7.07 22.46 -12.03
N GLN A 91 7.81 21.86 -11.10
CA GLN A 91 8.94 22.53 -10.48
C GLN A 91 10.18 22.28 -11.35
N PRO A 92 10.82 23.33 -11.88
CA PRO A 92 12.14 23.19 -12.48
C PRO A 92 13.15 23.00 -11.35
N VAL A 93 13.77 21.83 -11.26
CA VAL A 93 14.92 21.61 -10.39
C VAL A 93 16.06 20.99 -11.18
N THR A 94 17.18 21.68 -11.11
CA THR A 94 18.46 21.39 -11.75
C THR A 94 18.96 19.99 -11.36
N ALA A 95 19.35 19.19 -12.35
CA ALA A 95 20.04 17.93 -12.15
C ALA A 95 21.40 18.18 -11.45
N GLY A 96 21.62 17.52 -10.32
CA GLY A 96 22.87 17.59 -9.56
C GLY A 96 23.21 16.21 -8.98
N GLY A 97 24.26 15.60 -9.51
CA GLY A 97 24.71 14.24 -9.18
C GLY A 97 25.57 14.13 -7.91
N GLY A 98 25.86 12.88 -7.55
CA GLY A 98 26.92 12.52 -6.60
C GLY A 98 26.48 11.67 -5.40
N GLY A 99 26.42 10.35 -5.58
CA GLY A 99 26.36 9.38 -4.48
C GLY A 99 25.86 8.02 -4.95
N ALA A 100 26.74 6.99 -4.91
CA ALA A 100 26.51 5.59 -5.28
C ALA A 100 25.37 5.43 -6.30
N GLU A 101 25.66 5.80 -7.55
CA GLU A 101 24.64 6.09 -8.56
C GLU A 101 23.75 4.88 -8.78
N CYS A 102 22.47 5.01 -8.43
CA CYS A 102 21.49 4.05 -8.86
C CYS A 102 21.43 4.12 -10.39
N ASP A 103 21.60 2.98 -11.05
CA ASP A 103 21.47 2.87 -12.50
C ASP A 103 20.79 1.54 -12.81
N GLY A 104 19.67 1.62 -13.51
CA GLY A 104 18.88 0.47 -13.92
C GLY A 104 17.92 -0.07 -12.85
N SER A 105 17.55 -1.33 -13.02
CA SER A 105 16.59 -2.03 -12.16
C SER A 105 17.22 -2.57 -10.88
N ASN A 106 16.43 -2.74 -9.83
CA ASN A 106 16.85 -3.31 -8.56
C ASN A 106 15.72 -4.16 -7.96
N THR A 107 15.85 -5.49 -8.07
CA THR A 107 14.84 -6.45 -7.60
C THR A 107 14.68 -6.48 -6.08
N ALA A 108 15.72 -6.11 -5.32
CA ALA A 108 15.63 -6.02 -3.86
C ALA A 108 14.74 -4.84 -3.43
N ILE A 109 14.81 -3.71 -4.15
CA ILE A 109 13.90 -2.58 -3.94
C ILE A 109 12.46 -2.98 -4.29
N GLU A 110 12.25 -3.65 -5.42
CA GLU A 110 10.92 -4.13 -5.83
C GLU A 110 10.30 -5.10 -4.80
N ALA A 111 11.10 -6.05 -4.30
CA ALA A 111 10.68 -6.98 -3.25
C ALA A 111 10.36 -6.25 -1.92
N SER A 112 11.16 -5.26 -1.55
CA SER A 112 10.93 -4.44 -0.35
C SER A 112 9.62 -3.65 -0.46
N VAL A 113 9.33 -3.06 -1.63
CA VAL A 113 8.04 -2.39 -1.89
C VAL A 113 6.88 -3.37 -1.71
N LEU A 114 6.92 -4.55 -2.33
CA LEU A 114 5.83 -5.53 -2.20
C LEU A 114 5.63 -5.98 -0.75
N SER A 115 6.73 -6.21 -0.02
CA SER A 115 6.68 -6.54 1.40
C SER A 115 5.99 -5.46 2.23
N GLN A 116 6.36 -4.19 2.02
CA GLN A 116 5.77 -3.06 2.73
C GLN A 116 4.31 -2.83 2.34
N VAL A 117 3.94 -2.98 1.07
CA VAL A 117 2.54 -2.94 0.61
C VAL A 117 1.72 -4.04 1.31
N ASN A 118 2.25 -5.26 1.39
CA ASN A 118 1.58 -6.35 2.10
C ASN A 118 1.48 -6.10 3.62
N ALA A 119 2.44 -5.41 4.23
CA ALA A 119 2.32 -4.97 5.62
C ALA A 119 1.17 -3.96 5.80
N GLN A 120 1.02 -2.99 4.88
CA GLN A 120 -0.13 -2.05 4.90
C GLN A 120 -1.47 -2.78 4.75
N ARG A 121 -1.53 -3.78 3.87
CA ARG A 121 -2.72 -4.62 3.69
C ARG A 121 -3.04 -5.45 4.93
N ALA A 122 -2.04 -6.05 5.55
CA ALA A 122 -2.21 -6.80 6.80
C ALA A 122 -2.73 -5.90 7.93
N ASN A 123 -2.22 -4.67 8.06
CA ASN A 123 -2.71 -3.69 9.03
C ASN A 123 -4.19 -3.30 8.80
N ALA A 124 -4.67 -3.42 7.56
CA ALA A 124 -6.07 -3.20 7.20
C ALA A 124 -6.93 -4.48 7.24
N GLY A 125 -6.39 -5.61 7.71
CA GLY A 125 -7.11 -6.89 7.77
C GLY A 125 -7.29 -7.58 6.42
N LEU A 126 -6.49 -7.21 5.41
CA LEU A 126 -6.56 -7.78 4.05
C LEU A 126 -5.51 -8.86 3.83
N GLY A 127 -5.82 -9.79 2.92
CA GLY A 127 -4.88 -10.80 2.46
C GLY A 127 -3.70 -10.19 1.69
N SER A 128 -2.55 -10.88 1.74
CA SER A 128 -1.35 -10.50 1.00
C SER A 128 -1.54 -10.69 -0.51
N LEU A 129 -0.91 -9.79 -1.26
CA LEU A 129 -0.82 -9.86 -2.72
C LEU A 129 0.29 -10.84 -3.11
N LYS A 130 -0.01 -11.71 -4.06
CA LYS A 130 0.96 -12.62 -4.68
C LYS A 130 1.76 -11.88 -5.74
N ASN A 131 3.09 -12.06 -5.74
CA ASN A 131 3.91 -11.50 -6.80
C ASN A 131 3.62 -12.19 -8.15
N SER A 132 3.50 -11.41 -9.22
CA SER A 132 3.40 -11.88 -10.60
C SER A 132 4.60 -11.36 -11.40
N SER A 133 5.41 -12.28 -11.94
CA SER A 133 6.57 -11.92 -12.76
C SER A 133 6.18 -11.18 -14.04
N ALA A 134 5.04 -11.53 -14.65
CA ALA A 134 4.48 -10.85 -15.81
C ALA A 134 4.17 -9.37 -15.50
N LEU A 135 3.45 -9.12 -14.39
CA LEU A 135 3.12 -7.77 -13.96
C LEU A 135 4.36 -6.98 -13.52
N ALA A 136 5.32 -7.62 -12.84
CA ALA A 136 6.56 -6.99 -12.41
C ALA A 136 7.42 -6.56 -13.61
N ASN A 137 7.54 -7.41 -14.63
CA ASN A 137 8.26 -7.08 -15.86
C ASN A 137 7.60 -5.90 -16.58
N MET A 138 6.27 -5.90 -16.70
CA MET A 138 5.52 -4.79 -17.28
C MET A 138 5.73 -3.49 -16.50
N ALA A 139 5.60 -3.53 -15.17
CA ALA A 139 5.81 -2.40 -14.29
C ALA A 139 7.22 -1.84 -14.41
N ARG A 140 8.24 -2.71 -14.45
CA ARG A 140 9.65 -2.30 -14.57
C ARG A 140 9.93 -1.64 -15.91
N ASN A 141 9.34 -2.15 -16.98
CA ASN A 141 9.44 -1.54 -18.31
C ASN A 141 8.79 -0.16 -18.34
N HIS A 142 7.67 0.04 -17.62
CA HIS A 142 7.05 1.37 -17.50
C HIS A 142 7.93 2.34 -16.71
N SER A 143 8.46 1.92 -15.55
CA SER A 143 9.42 2.72 -14.76
C SER A 143 10.64 3.10 -15.58
N LYS A 144 11.19 2.17 -16.37
CA LYS A 144 12.30 2.42 -17.30
C LYS A 144 11.91 3.43 -18.37
N ASN A 145 10.72 3.29 -18.96
CA ASN A 145 10.24 4.18 -20.00
C ASN A 145 10.10 5.63 -19.49
N MET A 146 9.48 5.80 -18.32
CA MET A 146 9.38 7.10 -17.65
C MET A 146 10.77 7.72 -17.40
N ALA A 147 11.70 6.93 -16.89
CA ALA A 147 13.06 7.37 -16.56
C ALA A 147 13.90 7.76 -17.79
N LEU A 148 13.75 7.05 -18.90
CA LEU A 148 14.54 7.29 -20.12
C LEU A 148 13.94 8.37 -21.03
N ASN A 149 12.62 8.53 -21.01
CA ASN A 149 11.92 9.47 -21.90
C ASN A 149 11.41 10.73 -21.18
N GLY A 150 11.71 10.88 -19.89
CA GLY A 150 11.47 12.13 -19.17
C GLY A 150 9.99 12.47 -18.97
N PHE A 151 9.17 11.47 -18.66
CA PHE A 151 7.75 11.67 -18.35
C PHE A 151 7.34 10.95 -17.07
N PHE A 152 6.20 11.37 -16.50
CA PHE A 152 5.60 10.75 -15.33
C PHE A 152 4.08 10.68 -15.53
N SER A 153 3.58 9.54 -16.00
CA SER A 153 2.19 9.37 -16.41
C SER A 153 1.73 7.92 -16.31
N HIS A 154 0.41 7.75 -16.15
CA HIS A 154 -0.27 6.47 -16.24
C HIS A 154 -0.59 6.06 -17.70
N ASP A 155 -0.47 6.98 -18.66
CA ASP A 155 -0.92 6.80 -20.05
C ASP A 155 -0.51 5.47 -20.66
N GLY A 156 -1.45 4.79 -21.31
CA GLY A 156 -1.25 3.49 -21.95
C GLY A 156 -1.27 2.29 -20.99
N PHE A 157 -1.73 2.46 -19.75
CA PHE A 157 -1.83 1.38 -18.77
C PHE A 157 -2.62 0.17 -19.29
N GLU A 158 -3.77 0.41 -19.92
CA GLU A 158 -4.63 -0.65 -20.47
C GLU A 158 -3.91 -1.43 -21.57
N SER A 159 -3.17 -0.72 -22.44
CA SER A 159 -2.35 -1.34 -23.48
C SER A 159 -1.21 -2.17 -22.88
N ARG A 160 -0.51 -1.64 -21.87
CA ARG A 160 0.52 -2.39 -21.13
C ARG A 160 -0.06 -3.65 -20.49
N MET A 161 -1.21 -3.54 -19.81
CA MET A 161 -1.89 -4.68 -19.17
C MET A 161 -2.30 -5.74 -20.19
N SER A 162 -2.87 -5.34 -21.33
CA SER A 162 -3.22 -6.27 -22.42
C SER A 162 -2.02 -7.00 -23.00
N SER A 163 -0.84 -6.35 -23.01
CA SER A 163 0.42 -6.93 -23.50
C SER A 163 1.21 -7.68 -22.43
N SER A 164 0.76 -7.67 -21.17
CA SER A 164 1.50 -8.24 -20.04
C SER A 164 1.52 -9.77 -20.03
N GLY A 165 0.56 -10.42 -20.71
CA GLY A 165 0.36 -11.86 -20.65
C GLY A 165 -0.29 -12.35 -19.34
N PHE A 166 -0.71 -11.44 -18.46
CA PHE A 166 -1.49 -11.77 -17.27
C PHE A 166 -2.98 -11.70 -17.59
N SER A 167 -3.74 -12.78 -17.35
CA SER A 167 -5.21 -12.75 -17.43
C SER A 167 -5.78 -12.04 -16.20
N TYR A 168 -6.69 -11.09 -16.40
CA TYR A 168 -7.29 -10.32 -15.32
C TYR A 168 -8.74 -9.95 -15.60
N SER A 169 -9.51 -9.80 -14.51
CA SER A 169 -10.86 -9.23 -14.49
C SER A 169 -10.86 -7.76 -14.08
N THR A 170 -9.88 -7.32 -13.28
CA THR A 170 -9.66 -5.91 -12.94
C THR A 170 -8.20 -5.66 -12.57
N ALA A 171 -7.73 -4.43 -12.78
CA ALA A 171 -6.37 -4.00 -12.47
C ALA A 171 -6.30 -2.52 -12.08
N GLY A 172 -5.24 -2.14 -11.37
CA GLY A 172 -4.93 -0.76 -10.99
C GLY A 172 -3.43 -0.48 -10.99
N GLU A 173 -3.05 0.79 -11.08
CA GLU A 173 -1.66 1.25 -11.12
C GLU A 173 -1.41 2.36 -10.10
N ASN A 174 -0.29 2.28 -9.40
CA ASN A 174 0.28 3.39 -8.63
C ASN A 174 1.69 3.67 -9.15
N ILE A 175 2.03 4.94 -9.37
CA ILE A 175 3.38 5.36 -9.76
C ILE A 175 3.98 6.32 -8.72
N TYR A 176 5.29 6.28 -8.56
CA TYR A 176 6.05 7.19 -7.69
C TYR A 176 7.41 7.47 -8.32
N ALA A 177 7.97 8.65 -8.07
CA ALA A 177 9.33 8.97 -8.44
C ALA A 177 9.99 9.84 -7.36
N GLY A 178 11.30 9.67 -7.16
CA GLY A 178 12.03 10.39 -6.12
C GLY A 178 13.54 10.17 -6.20
N ASN A 179 14.30 11.21 -5.85
CA ASN A 179 15.76 11.23 -5.90
C ASN A 179 16.39 11.19 -4.50
N GLY A 180 17.70 10.91 -4.41
CA GLY A 180 18.42 10.90 -3.13
C GLY A 180 17.73 10.03 -2.07
N SER A 181 17.45 10.61 -0.90
CA SER A 181 16.72 9.91 0.18
C SER A 181 15.27 9.56 -0.16
N ASN A 182 14.67 10.22 -1.15
CA ASN A 182 13.34 9.90 -1.65
C ASN A 182 13.35 8.73 -2.65
N ASN A 183 14.52 8.29 -3.10
CA ASN A 183 14.65 7.11 -3.94
C ASN A 183 14.70 5.81 -3.11
N SER A 184 13.58 5.46 -2.48
CA SER A 184 13.52 4.24 -1.66
C SER A 184 12.15 3.58 -1.72
N ALA A 185 12.11 2.28 -1.41
CA ALA A 185 10.88 1.53 -1.27
C ALA A 185 9.93 2.18 -0.23
N SER A 186 10.48 2.61 0.91
CA SER A 186 9.71 3.23 1.98
C SER A 186 9.13 4.58 1.58
N SER A 187 9.89 5.36 0.81
CA SER A 187 9.43 6.65 0.28
C SER A 187 8.29 6.46 -0.72
N ALA A 188 8.39 5.48 -1.62
CA ALA A 188 7.33 5.14 -2.56
C ALA A 188 6.04 4.67 -1.86
N VAL A 189 6.15 3.71 -0.93
CA VAL A 189 4.99 3.17 -0.21
C VAL A 189 4.35 4.25 0.68
N SER A 190 5.15 5.05 1.39
CA SER A 190 4.63 6.17 2.18
C SER A 190 3.94 7.22 1.30
N GLY A 191 4.51 7.52 0.13
CA GLY A 191 3.91 8.43 -0.85
C GLY A 191 2.54 7.94 -1.34
N TRP A 192 2.42 6.65 -1.68
CA TRP A 192 1.14 6.06 -2.05
C TRP A 192 0.15 6.02 -0.89
N MET A 193 0.60 5.64 0.30
CA MET A 193 -0.26 5.59 1.49
C MET A 193 -0.67 6.98 1.98
N ASN A 194 -0.02 8.07 1.57
CA ASN A 194 -0.45 9.44 1.87
C ASN A 194 -1.38 10.04 0.79
N SER A 195 -1.54 9.37 -0.35
CA SER A 195 -2.46 9.78 -1.43
C SER A 195 -3.74 8.96 -1.37
N ALA A 196 -4.91 9.62 -1.30
CA ALA A 196 -6.20 8.93 -1.16
C ALA A 196 -6.45 7.91 -2.30
N GLY A 197 -6.18 8.29 -3.56
CA GLY A 197 -6.37 7.40 -4.71
C GLY A 197 -5.41 6.22 -4.72
N HIS A 198 -4.12 6.45 -4.47
CA HIS A 198 -3.13 5.37 -4.44
C HIS A 198 -3.35 4.41 -3.26
N ARG A 199 -3.74 4.96 -2.10
CA ARG A 199 -4.10 4.17 -0.92
C ARG A 199 -5.33 3.30 -1.21
N ALA A 200 -6.36 3.84 -1.87
CA ALA A 200 -7.54 3.07 -2.25
C ALA A 200 -7.16 1.85 -3.10
N ASN A 201 -6.26 2.01 -4.07
CA ASN A 201 -5.75 0.88 -4.85
C ASN A 201 -5.05 -0.18 -3.97
N ILE A 202 -4.14 0.24 -3.07
CA ILE A 202 -3.40 -0.71 -2.20
C ILE A 202 -4.34 -1.47 -1.26
N LEU A 203 -5.40 -0.81 -0.78
CA LEU A 203 -6.36 -1.35 0.18
C LEU A 203 -7.62 -1.92 -0.47
N GLU A 204 -7.66 -2.05 -1.80
CA GLU A 204 -8.78 -2.68 -2.51
C GLU A 204 -8.78 -4.20 -2.23
N PRO A 205 -9.84 -4.75 -1.60
CA PRO A 205 -9.92 -6.17 -1.28
C PRO A 205 -9.96 -7.10 -2.51
N ALA A 206 -10.45 -6.61 -3.66
CA ALA A 206 -10.57 -7.42 -4.87
C ALA A 206 -9.22 -7.90 -5.43
N PHE A 207 -8.15 -7.12 -5.24
CA PHE A 207 -6.82 -7.45 -5.74
C PHE A 207 -6.16 -8.56 -4.94
N THR A 208 -5.54 -9.50 -5.67
CA THR A 208 -4.88 -10.68 -5.10
C THR A 208 -3.47 -10.90 -5.66
N TYR A 209 -3.11 -10.19 -6.74
CA TYR A 209 -1.80 -10.21 -7.35
C TYR A 209 -1.23 -8.80 -7.46
N ALA A 210 0.09 -8.71 -7.46
CA ALA A 210 0.82 -7.49 -7.75
C ALA A 210 2.08 -7.73 -8.57
N GLY A 211 2.50 -6.70 -9.29
CA GLY A 211 3.83 -6.60 -9.88
C GLY A 211 4.44 -5.26 -9.50
N VAL A 212 5.70 -5.28 -9.05
CA VAL A 212 6.44 -4.07 -8.73
C VAL A 212 7.58 -3.90 -9.72
N GLY A 213 7.74 -2.69 -10.24
CA GLY A 213 8.81 -2.32 -11.14
C GLY A 213 9.58 -1.10 -10.64
N TYR A 214 10.90 -1.21 -10.59
CA TYR A 214 11.79 -0.10 -10.26
C TYR A 214 12.81 0.13 -11.37
N TRP A 215 13.08 1.40 -11.66
CA TRP A 215 14.19 1.80 -12.51
C TRP A 215 14.78 3.11 -12.01
N CYS A 216 16.10 3.20 -11.90
CA CYS A 216 16.79 4.47 -11.71
C CYS A 216 17.57 4.89 -12.94
N ASN A 217 17.47 6.17 -13.27
CA ASN A 217 18.34 6.86 -14.21
C ASN A 217 18.87 8.11 -13.48
N PRO A 218 20.17 8.18 -13.13
CA PRO A 218 20.70 9.29 -12.36
C PRO A 218 20.63 10.63 -13.12
N ASP A 219 20.55 10.58 -14.45
CA ASP A 219 20.44 11.75 -15.32
C ASP A 219 18.98 12.23 -15.51
N SER A 220 18.00 11.47 -15.01
CA SER A 220 16.59 11.83 -15.12
C SER A 220 16.17 12.83 -14.04
N GLN A 221 15.05 13.53 -14.25
CA GLN A 221 14.49 14.51 -13.31
C GLN A 221 14.35 13.97 -11.87
N TYR A 222 13.97 12.70 -11.73
CA TYR A 222 13.64 12.11 -10.43
C TYR A 222 14.64 11.06 -9.95
N GLY A 223 15.64 10.66 -10.73
CA GLY A 223 16.48 9.52 -10.35
C GLY A 223 15.71 8.19 -10.42
N GLY A 224 15.00 7.83 -9.35
CA GLY A 224 14.25 6.58 -9.24
C GLY A 224 12.77 6.69 -9.59
N TYR A 225 12.26 5.68 -10.30
CA TYR A 225 10.86 5.53 -10.71
C TYR A 225 10.33 4.17 -10.27
N PHE A 226 9.11 4.17 -9.75
CA PHE A 226 8.43 3.03 -9.16
C PHE A 226 7.06 2.91 -9.78
N THR A 227 6.70 1.69 -10.16
CA THR A 227 5.37 1.32 -10.65
C THR A 227 4.90 0.12 -9.83
N LEU A 228 3.75 0.23 -9.19
CA LEU A 228 3.03 -0.88 -8.57
C LEU A 228 1.78 -1.15 -9.40
N VAL A 229 1.67 -2.38 -9.88
CA VAL A 229 0.51 -2.87 -10.62
C VAL A 229 -0.21 -3.86 -9.73
N LEU A 230 -1.53 -3.72 -9.60
CA LEU A 230 -2.40 -4.54 -8.78
C LEU A 230 -3.41 -5.21 -9.70
N ALA A 231 -3.69 -6.49 -9.49
CA ALA A 231 -4.61 -7.21 -10.36
C ALA A 231 -5.40 -8.30 -9.64
N ARG A 232 -6.55 -8.61 -10.22
CA ARG A 232 -7.36 -9.79 -9.93
C ARG A 232 -7.48 -10.62 -11.21
N PRO A 233 -7.14 -11.92 -11.18
CA PRO A 233 -7.38 -12.83 -12.30
C PRO A 233 -8.83 -12.84 -12.80
#